data_AF-A0AA36URD8-F1
#
_entry.id   AF-A0AA36URD8-F1
#
_cell.length_a   1.000
_cell.length_b   1.000
_cell.length_c   1.000
_cell.angle_alpha   90.00
_cell.angle_beta   90.00
_cell.angle_gamma   90.00
#
_symmetry.space_group_name_H-M   'P 1'
#
loop_
_entity.id
_entity.type
_entity.pdbx_description
1 polymer ?
#
loop_
_entity_poly.entity_id
_entity_poly.type
_entity_poly.pdbx_seq_one_letter_code
_entity_poly.pdbx_strand_id
1 'polypeptide(L)'
;MEMKKAQHPSRIFQASLAFGLLLVCAQFSSPVSAEEFLCQATQASEKELPMLEKTCPIGNGVWGKKVPQGGNYLYWIQCGLLPKPMSLAKAKPLYSKITTDVWMKPESKGYRCLIGPYKALSDARDDLRGVKTLSNYKEAFIRVVGKGTKQPVTPPTPKSTVSSKSASSSVKPTPTVTPKPAPVPAVRADTDAFKARAEKPDTKAKSSRDSSLSTPVAKTKAKPIVTGNDDIEVRLRTSVQGKTYVVPYLLDHHNQFYMEHGKPWNRLNYENSHKVCQQLGMSLANPAEFKALRASGVMEKNQWPLQLPYWGKDKKGLFADREPNQLTGTSLLNVVCVK
;
A
#
# COMPACT_ATOMS: atom_id res chain seq x y z
N MET A 1 -78.69 -52.48 33.47
CA MET A 1 -77.99 -52.04 34.68
C MET A 1 -77.01 -50.96 34.24
N GLU A 2 -77.43 -49.71 34.27
CA GLU A 2 -77.33 -48.80 35.44
C GLU A 2 -75.88 -48.40 35.76
N MET A 3 -75.66 -47.07 35.68
CA MET A 3 -74.84 -46.25 36.59
C MET A 3 -73.31 -46.48 36.49
N LYS A 4 -72.42 -45.49 36.55
CA LYS A 4 -72.49 -44.19 37.20
C LYS A 4 -71.31 -43.33 36.73
N LYS A 5 -71.59 -42.04 36.62
CA LYS A 5 -70.66 -40.91 36.55
C LYS A 5 -69.83 -40.84 37.84
N ALA A 6 -68.53 -40.52 37.76
CA ALA A 6 -67.74 -40.07 38.91
C ALA A 6 -67.00 -38.77 38.55
N GLN A 7 -67.05 -37.83 39.50
CA GLN A 7 -66.67 -36.43 39.41
C GLN A 7 -65.19 -36.18 39.74
N HIS A 8 -64.69 -35.01 39.32
CA HIS A 8 -63.36 -34.41 39.58
C HIS A 8 -62.97 -34.30 41.07
N PRO A 9 -61.66 -34.13 41.37
CA PRO A 9 -61.18 -32.76 41.69
C PRO A 9 -59.77 -32.40 41.15
N SER A 10 -59.69 -31.15 40.71
CA SER A 10 -58.61 -30.16 40.83
C SER A 10 -57.19 -30.61 41.22
N ARG A 11 -56.24 -30.47 40.27
CA ARG A 11 -54.91 -29.93 40.58
C ARG A 11 -54.61 -28.74 39.67
N ILE A 12 -54.88 -27.57 40.24
CA ILE A 12 -54.22 -26.31 39.91
C ILE A 12 -52.72 -26.48 40.22
N PHE A 13 -51.89 -25.70 39.53
CA PHE A 13 -50.44 -25.56 39.62
C PHE A 13 -49.63 -26.42 38.65
N GLN A 14 -49.41 -25.91 37.44
CA GLN A 14 -48.12 -25.36 37.01
C GLN A 14 -48.16 -25.06 35.50
N ALA A 15 -49.07 -24.18 35.09
CA ALA A 15 -48.88 -23.41 33.86
C ALA A 15 -48.08 -22.18 34.25
N SER A 16 -46.79 -22.14 33.90
CA SER A 16 -45.91 -20.96 33.76
C SER A 16 -44.48 -21.38 34.04
N LEU A 17 -43.71 -21.78 33.02
CA LEU A 17 -42.23 -21.67 32.94
C LEU A 17 -41.72 -22.46 31.73
N ALA A 18 -42.20 -22.13 30.52
CA ALA A 18 -41.59 -22.64 29.28
C ALA A 18 -41.81 -21.70 28.08
N PHE A 19 -41.95 -20.40 28.32
CA PHE A 19 -42.00 -19.39 27.27
C PHE A 19 -41.23 -18.15 27.75
N GLY A 20 -39.91 -18.26 27.77
CA GLY A 20 -39.06 -17.20 28.29
C GLY A 20 -37.58 -17.49 28.18
N LEU A 21 -37.13 -18.12 27.09
CA LEU A 21 -35.69 -18.29 26.84
C LEU A 21 -35.36 -18.47 25.34
N LEU A 22 -35.96 -17.67 24.45
CA LEU A 22 -35.60 -17.66 23.01
C LEU A 22 -35.60 -16.24 22.41
N LEU A 23 -35.23 -15.23 23.21
CA LEU A 23 -35.20 -13.84 22.72
C LEU A 23 -34.05 -13.00 23.31
N VAL A 24 -32.83 -13.55 23.37
CA VAL A 24 -31.61 -12.76 23.65
C VAL A 24 -30.41 -13.33 22.88
N CYS A 25 -30.42 -13.31 21.55
CA CYS A 25 -29.22 -13.60 20.73
C CYS A 25 -29.21 -12.83 19.41
N ALA A 26 -29.91 -11.69 19.34
CA ALA A 26 -30.03 -10.91 18.11
C ALA A 26 -29.72 -9.44 18.32
N GLN A 27 -28.67 -9.07 19.06
CA GLN A 27 -28.12 -7.71 19.05
C GLN A 27 -26.61 -7.81 19.32
N PHE A 28 -25.83 -6.93 18.68
CA PHE A 28 -24.36 -6.86 18.67
C PHE A 28 -23.63 -7.73 17.62
N SER A 29 -24.07 -7.66 16.36
CA SER A 29 -23.09 -7.68 15.28
C SER A 29 -22.47 -6.29 15.20
N SER A 30 -21.36 -6.06 15.93
CA SER A 30 -20.55 -4.87 15.70
C SER A 30 -20.07 -4.91 14.24
N PRO A 31 -20.16 -3.83 13.45
CA PRO A 31 -19.42 -3.76 12.21
C PRO A 31 -17.94 -3.84 12.57
N VAL A 32 -17.32 -4.99 12.28
CA VAL A 32 -15.87 -5.08 12.17
C VAL A 32 -15.53 -4.29 10.90
N SER A 33 -15.45 -2.97 11.03
CA SER A 33 -14.65 -2.17 10.10
C SER A 33 -13.22 -2.60 10.33
N ALA A 34 -12.72 -3.50 9.50
CA ALA A 34 -11.29 -3.60 9.36
C ALA A 34 -10.85 -2.28 8.72
N GLU A 35 -10.25 -1.37 9.49
CA GLU A 35 -9.39 -0.30 8.94
C GLU A 35 -8.24 -0.97 8.20
N GLU A 36 -8.54 -1.39 6.98
CA GLU A 36 -7.54 -1.84 6.04
C GLU A 36 -6.78 -0.61 5.57
N PHE A 37 -5.52 -0.54 6.00
CA PHE A 37 -4.60 0.56 5.75
C PHE A 37 -4.33 0.77 4.26
N LEU A 38 -5.25 1.47 3.59
CA LEU A 38 -5.01 2.03 2.27
C LEU A 38 -4.37 3.39 2.45
N CYS A 39 -3.05 3.41 2.40
CA CYS A 39 -2.34 4.67 2.30
C CYS A 39 -2.78 5.36 1.01
N GLN A 40 -3.40 6.53 1.17
CA GLN A 40 -3.60 7.42 0.05
C GLN A 40 -2.22 7.87 -0.43
N ALA A 41 -2.12 8.05 -1.74
CA ALA A 41 -0.96 8.67 -2.32
C ALA A 41 -1.40 9.61 -3.44
N THR A 42 -0.52 10.52 -3.78
CA THR A 42 -0.70 11.51 -4.83
C THR A 42 0.54 11.49 -5.71
N GLN A 43 0.42 11.77 -7.00
CA GLN A 43 1.58 11.97 -7.85
C GLN A 43 1.35 13.27 -8.60
N ALA A 44 2.25 14.24 -8.41
CA ALA A 44 2.06 15.57 -8.96
C ALA A 44 2.36 15.64 -10.47
N SER A 45 3.21 14.75 -10.99
CA SER A 45 3.49 14.66 -12.43
C SER A 45 4.19 13.35 -12.83
N GLU A 46 4.29 13.09 -14.14
CA GLU A 46 4.89 11.86 -14.68
C GLU A 46 6.40 11.79 -14.48
N LYS A 47 7.00 12.90 -14.05
CA LYS A 47 8.44 13.03 -13.80
C LYS A 47 8.79 12.92 -12.31
N GLU A 48 7.78 12.82 -11.45
CA GLU A 48 7.93 12.72 -10.00
C GLU A 48 7.53 11.34 -9.51
N LEU A 49 7.96 10.99 -8.29
CA LEU A 49 7.56 9.74 -7.66
C LEU A 49 6.21 9.90 -6.95
N PRO A 50 5.42 8.83 -6.83
CA PRO A 50 4.20 8.88 -6.03
C PRO A 50 4.53 9.19 -4.56
N MET A 51 3.74 10.07 -3.97
CA MET A 51 3.83 10.54 -2.60
C MET A 51 2.76 9.93 -1.72
N LEU A 52 3.14 9.19 -0.69
CA LEU A 52 2.24 8.73 0.36
C LEU A 52 1.83 9.90 1.26
N GLU A 53 0.63 9.84 1.82
CA GLU A 53 0.23 10.81 2.84
C GLU A 53 1.10 10.74 4.09
N LYS A 54 1.22 11.87 4.80
CA LYS A 54 2.00 11.97 6.05
C LYS A 54 1.52 10.99 7.12
N THR A 55 0.23 10.68 7.14
CA THR A 55 -0.46 9.78 8.07
C THR A 55 -0.33 8.30 7.70
N CYS A 56 0.19 7.96 6.52
CA CYS A 56 0.35 6.58 6.07
C CYS A 56 1.23 5.79 7.06
N PRO A 57 0.71 4.71 7.68
CA PRO A 57 1.50 3.91 8.59
C PRO A 57 2.46 3.03 7.81
N ILE A 58 3.75 3.33 7.96
CA ILE A 58 4.86 2.58 7.35
C ILE A 58 5.59 1.69 8.35
N GLY A 59 5.13 1.72 9.61
CA GLY A 59 5.55 0.78 10.64
C GLY A 59 6.97 1.01 11.16
N ASN A 60 7.47 0.03 11.91
CA ASN A 60 8.75 0.12 12.59
C ASN A 60 9.89 -0.50 11.76
N GLY A 61 11.07 0.11 11.83
CA GLY A 61 12.29 -0.46 11.25
C GLY A 61 12.73 -1.72 11.98
N VAL A 62 13.10 -2.75 11.23
CA VAL A 62 13.49 -4.06 11.76
C VAL A 62 14.72 -4.58 11.02
N TRP A 63 15.57 -5.32 11.73
CA TRP A 63 16.83 -5.85 11.21
C TRP A 63 16.99 -7.35 11.46
N GLY A 64 17.61 -8.04 10.50
CA GLY A 64 18.03 -9.43 10.62
C GLY A 64 16.87 -10.44 10.72
N LYS A 65 17.03 -11.46 11.58
CA LYS A 65 16.04 -12.54 11.77
C LYS A 65 14.83 -12.11 12.62
N LYS A 66 14.83 -10.90 13.19
CA LYS A 66 13.78 -10.38 14.09
C LYS A 66 12.59 -9.74 13.36
N VAL A 67 12.45 -10.01 12.07
CA VAL A 67 11.33 -9.48 11.28
C VAL A 67 10.15 -10.43 11.43
N PRO A 68 9.00 -10.00 11.97
CA PRO A 68 7.81 -10.84 12.05
C PRO A 68 7.46 -11.46 10.70
N GLN A 69 7.12 -12.75 10.70
CA GLN A 69 6.74 -13.51 9.51
C GLN A 69 5.33 -14.09 9.72
N GLY A 70 4.53 -14.08 8.65
CA GLY A 70 3.17 -14.64 8.66
C GLY A 70 2.12 -13.72 9.30
N GLY A 71 0.87 -13.83 8.85
CA GLY A 71 -0.24 -12.97 9.26
C GLY A 71 -0.43 -11.74 8.36
N ASN A 72 -1.28 -10.79 8.78
CA ASN A 72 -1.62 -9.58 8.03
C ASN A 72 -0.57 -8.47 8.19
N TYR A 73 0.71 -8.80 7.94
CA TYR A 73 1.78 -7.81 7.92
C TYR A 73 2.06 -7.34 6.50
N LEU A 74 2.35 -6.05 6.37
CA LEU A 74 2.91 -5.43 5.17
C LEU A 74 4.35 -4.99 5.47
N TYR A 75 5.22 -5.22 4.50
CA TYR A 75 6.63 -4.88 4.59
C TYR A 75 6.95 -3.72 3.67
N TRP A 76 7.81 -2.82 4.10
CA TRP A 76 8.36 -1.75 3.28
C TRP A 76 9.88 -1.82 3.35
N ILE A 77 10.59 -1.45 2.29
CA ILE A 77 12.01 -1.15 2.37
C ILE A 77 12.15 0.36 2.48
N GLN A 78 12.79 0.85 3.54
CA GLN A 78 13.22 2.25 3.57
C GLN A 78 14.53 2.38 2.81
N CYS A 79 14.51 3.05 1.65
CA CYS A 79 15.70 3.36 0.86
C CYS A 79 16.46 4.60 1.36
N GLY A 80 15.88 5.43 2.22
CA GLY A 80 16.58 6.57 2.81
C GLY A 80 15.66 7.61 3.47
N LEU A 81 16.28 8.67 4.01
CA LEU A 81 15.63 9.88 4.46
C LEU A 81 16.30 11.07 3.76
N LEU A 82 15.55 11.77 2.91
CA LEU A 82 16.05 12.78 2.00
C LEU A 82 15.56 14.17 2.41
N PRO A 83 16.33 15.24 2.18
CA PRO A 83 15.86 16.60 2.46
C PRO A 83 14.77 17.07 1.49
N LYS A 84 14.72 16.49 0.29
CA LYS A 84 13.78 16.80 -0.80
C LYS A 84 13.26 15.52 -1.43
N PRO A 85 12.07 15.52 -2.06
CA PRO A 85 11.60 14.35 -2.76
C PRO A 85 12.54 13.99 -3.93
N MET A 86 12.69 12.70 -4.17
CA MET A 86 13.49 12.19 -5.28
C MET A 86 12.68 12.27 -6.58
N SER A 87 13.32 12.68 -7.68
CA SER A 87 12.70 12.64 -9.01
C SER A 87 12.67 11.21 -9.56
N LEU A 88 11.79 10.96 -10.53
CA LEU A 88 11.71 9.65 -11.19
C LEU A 88 13.05 9.24 -11.82
N ALA A 89 13.77 10.19 -12.43
CA ALA A 89 15.08 9.95 -13.03
C ALA A 89 16.11 9.42 -12.01
N LYS A 90 16.10 9.95 -10.78
CA LYS A 90 17.00 9.49 -9.70
C LYS A 90 16.59 8.14 -9.13
N ALA A 91 15.31 7.77 -9.22
CA ALA A 91 14.81 6.47 -8.80
C ALA A 91 14.96 5.37 -9.87
N LYS A 92 15.19 5.72 -11.14
CA LYS A 92 15.38 4.76 -12.24
C LYS A 92 16.34 3.61 -11.92
N PRO A 93 17.49 3.81 -11.25
CA PRO A 93 18.36 2.70 -10.86
C PRO A 93 17.71 1.73 -9.86
N LEU A 94 16.82 2.19 -8.98
CA LEU A 94 16.10 1.33 -8.03
C LEU A 94 15.17 0.37 -8.77
N TYR A 95 14.44 0.84 -9.78
CA TYR A 95 13.53 0.02 -10.58
C TYR A 95 14.22 -1.16 -11.30
N SER A 96 15.54 -1.11 -11.49
CA SER A 96 16.30 -2.26 -12.01
C SER A 96 16.56 -3.38 -10.98
N LYS A 97 16.24 -3.13 -9.70
CA LYS A 97 16.55 -3.98 -8.55
C LYS A 97 15.33 -4.42 -7.77
N ILE A 98 14.15 -3.95 -8.14
CA ILE A 98 12.92 -4.12 -7.37
C ILE A 98 11.77 -4.58 -8.26
N THR A 99 10.78 -5.19 -7.63
CA THR A 99 9.58 -5.74 -8.27
C THR A 99 8.33 -4.88 -8.04
N THR A 100 8.46 -3.79 -7.29
CA THR A 100 7.39 -2.85 -6.92
C THR A 100 7.86 -1.40 -7.13
N ASP A 101 7.08 -0.43 -6.62
CA ASP A 101 7.31 0.98 -6.83
C ASP A 101 8.05 1.69 -5.69
N VAL A 102 8.67 2.82 -6.06
CA VAL A 102 9.35 3.72 -5.13
C VAL A 102 8.41 4.85 -4.73
N TRP A 103 8.21 5.00 -3.42
CA TRP A 103 7.31 5.97 -2.81
C TRP A 103 8.09 7.00 -2.01
N MET A 104 7.63 8.24 -2.08
CA MET A 104 8.08 9.30 -1.21
C MET A 104 7.05 9.52 -0.11
N LYS A 105 7.45 9.61 1.15
CA LYS A 105 6.54 9.98 2.24
C LYS A 105 7.05 11.24 2.94
N PRO A 106 6.26 12.32 3.03
CA PRO A 106 6.64 13.50 3.79
C PRO A 106 6.70 13.14 5.29
N GLU A 107 7.73 13.64 5.95
CA GLU A 107 7.94 13.54 7.40
C GLU A 107 8.05 14.95 8.01
N SER A 108 8.19 15.06 9.33
CA SER A 108 8.42 16.37 9.97
C SER A 108 9.72 17.03 9.51
N LYS A 109 10.73 16.24 9.14
CA LYS A 109 12.02 16.69 8.61
C LYS A 109 12.39 15.87 7.39
N GLY A 110 12.07 16.39 6.22
CA GLY A 110 12.38 15.79 4.92
C GLY A 110 11.37 14.73 4.47
N TYR A 111 11.84 13.81 3.64
CA TYR A 111 11.04 12.83 2.93
C TYR A 111 11.66 11.45 3.07
N ARG A 112 10.86 10.48 3.50
CA ARG A 112 11.29 9.09 3.55
C ARG A 112 11.12 8.46 2.17
N CYS A 113 12.18 7.82 1.69
CA CYS A 113 12.16 6.98 0.50
C CYS A 113 11.74 5.57 0.93
N LEU A 114 10.70 5.04 0.30
CA LEU A 114 10.10 3.73 0.62
C LEU A 114 9.92 2.92 -0.66
N ILE A 115 9.99 1.60 -0.54
CA ILE A 115 9.76 0.65 -1.63
C ILE A 115 8.81 -0.42 -1.10
N GLY A 116 7.72 -0.72 -1.80
CA GLY A 116 6.66 -1.61 -1.32
C GLY A 116 5.25 -1.08 -1.61
N PRO A 117 4.22 -1.54 -0.87
CA PRO A 117 4.31 -2.53 0.21
C PRO A 117 4.46 -3.95 -0.35
N TYR A 118 5.22 -4.80 0.35
CA TYR A 118 5.32 -6.23 0.07
C TYR A 118 4.45 -7.02 1.04
N LYS A 119 3.91 -8.14 0.56
CA LYS A 119 3.10 -9.07 1.37
C LYS A 119 3.94 -10.20 1.93
N ALA A 120 4.92 -10.66 1.17
CA ALA A 120 5.87 -11.67 1.62
C ALA A 120 7.19 -11.02 2.02
N LEU A 121 7.72 -11.45 3.17
CA LEU A 121 9.03 -11.00 3.63
C LEU A 121 10.17 -11.49 2.72
N SER A 122 9.99 -12.61 2.03
CA SER A 122 10.93 -13.10 1.02
C SER A 122 11.17 -12.04 -0.05
N ASP A 123 10.09 -11.52 -0.62
CA ASP A 123 10.14 -10.58 -1.75
C ASP A 123 10.80 -9.26 -1.31
N ALA A 124 10.43 -8.76 -0.13
CA ALA A 124 11.07 -7.59 0.47
C ALA A 124 12.57 -7.80 0.75
N ARG A 125 12.98 -9.02 1.12
CA ARG A 125 14.41 -9.35 1.34
C ARG A 125 15.16 -9.48 0.02
N ASP A 126 14.52 -9.99 -1.02
CA ASP A 126 15.12 -10.17 -2.33
C ASP A 126 15.39 -8.82 -2.98
N ASP A 127 14.37 -7.96 -3.02
CA ASP A 127 14.50 -6.57 -3.48
C ASP A 127 15.50 -5.79 -2.62
N LEU A 128 15.50 -5.96 -1.30
CA LEU A 128 16.49 -5.28 -0.44
C LEU A 128 17.93 -5.68 -0.78
N ARG A 129 18.20 -6.95 -1.08
CA ARG A 129 19.54 -7.38 -1.52
C ARG A 129 19.94 -6.67 -2.80
N GLY A 130 19.02 -6.59 -3.77
CA GLY A 130 19.23 -5.86 -5.02
C GLY A 130 19.51 -4.37 -4.77
N VAL A 131 18.68 -3.70 -3.97
CA VAL A 131 18.81 -2.28 -3.65
C VAL A 131 20.15 -1.97 -2.98
N LYS A 132 20.60 -2.81 -2.03
CA LYS A 132 21.88 -2.62 -1.34
C LYS A 132 23.12 -2.73 -2.23
N THR A 133 23.00 -3.31 -3.43
CA THR A 133 24.10 -3.31 -4.41
C THR A 133 24.39 -1.93 -4.96
N LEU A 134 23.43 -1.01 -4.90
CA LEU A 134 23.59 0.38 -5.32
C LEU A 134 24.30 1.18 -4.20
N SER A 135 25.36 1.91 -4.57
CA SER A 135 26.25 2.59 -3.62
C SER A 135 25.54 3.51 -2.62
N ASN A 136 24.46 4.17 -3.06
CA ASN A 136 23.72 5.17 -2.27
C ASN A 136 22.65 4.55 -1.34
N TYR A 137 22.48 3.23 -1.35
CA TYR A 137 21.36 2.56 -0.66
C TYR A 137 21.80 1.40 0.26
N LYS A 138 23.08 1.37 0.64
CA LYS A 138 23.64 0.33 1.55
C LYS A 138 22.92 0.27 2.90
N GLU A 139 22.49 1.43 3.38
CA GLU A 139 21.75 1.61 4.63
C GLU A 139 20.25 1.30 4.52
N ALA A 140 19.78 0.77 3.39
CA ALA A 140 18.38 0.39 3.26
C ALA A 140 18.01 -0.74 4.25
N PHE A 141 16.78 -0.73 4.77
CA PHE A 141 16.31 -1.74 5.72
C PHE A 141 14.79 -1.94 5.64
N ILE A 142 14.29 -3.05 6.19
CA ILE A 142 12.88 -3.41 6.16
C ILE A 142 12.12 -2.73 7.30
N ARG A 143 10.91 -2.26 7.02
CA ARG A 143 9.90 -1.83 7.99
C ARG A 143 8.68 -2.74 7.93
N VAL A 144 7.95 -2.84 9.03
CA VAL A 144 6.80 -3.74 9.17
C VAL A 144 5.58 -3.02 9.74
N VAL A 145 4.43 -3.22 9.11
CA VAL A 145 3.11 -2.70 9.50
C VAL A 145 2.17 -3.88 9.71
N GLY A 146 1.44 -3.97 10.83
CA GLY A 146 0.42 -5.01 11.06
C GLY A 146 -0.15 -4.98 12.48
N LYS A 147 -1.20 -5.77 12.72
CA LYS A 147 -2.03 -5.74 13.94
C LYS A 147 -1.19 -6.08 15.18
N GLY A 148 -0.87 -5.07 15.99
CA GLY A 148 -0.20 -5.24 17.30
C GLY A 148 0.76 -4.14 17.76
N THR A 149 1.08 -3.11 16.96
CA THR A 149 2.03 -2.07 17.40
C THR A 149 1.42 -1.04 18.35
N LYS A 150 1.04 -1.49 19.55
CA LYS A 150 1.29 -0.75 20.79
C LYS A 150 2.48 -1.44 21.48
N GLN A 151 3.67 -1.20 20.97
CA GLN A 151 4.88 -1.46 21.75
C GLN A 151 5.94 -0.42 21.38
N PRO A 152 6.30 0.47 22.31
CA PRO A 152 7.40 1.40 22.12
C PRO A 152 8.70 0.59 22.24
N VAL A 153 9.50 0.58 21.18
CA VAL A 153 10.89 0.13 21.24
C VAL A 153 11.76 1.33 21.59
N THR A 154 12.11 1.43 22.86
CA THR A 154 13.21 2.25 23.36
C THR A 154 14.50 1.88 22.61
N PRO A 155 15.36 2.85 22.23
CA PRO A 155 16.64 2.56 21.58
C PRO A 155 17.50 1.61 22.42
N PRO A 156 18.27 0.68 21.81
CA PRO A 156 19.09 -0.26 22.56
C PRO A 156 20.29 0.47 23.16
N THR A 157 20.28 0.66 24.48
CA THR A 157 21.49 0.87 25.27
C THR A 157 22.24 -0.46 25.41
N PRO A 158 23.59 -0.45 25.39
CA PRO A 158 24.40 -1.66 25.53
C PRO A 158 24.20 -2.29 26.91
N LYS A 159 23.89 -3.60 26.92
CA LYS A 159 23.75 -4.43 28.11
C LYS A 159 25.07 -4.58 28.84
N SER A 160 25.14 -4.15 30.10
CA SER A 160 25.96 -4.81 31.11
C SER A 160 25.06 -5.76 31.91
N THR A 161 25.31 -7.04 31.73
CA THR A 161 24.82 -8.15 32.54
C THR A 161 25.44 -8.11 33.93
N VAL A 162 24.64 -8.00 35.01
CA VAL A 162 24.98 -8.69 36.26
C VAL A 162 23.68 -9.11 36.99
N SER A 163 23.64 -10.39 37.31
CA SER A 163 22.58 -11.12 38.00
C SER A 163 22.65 -10.87 39.51
N SER A 164 21.52 -10.64 40.16
CA SER A 164 21.41 -10.48 41.62
C SER A 164 21.14 -11.81 42.32
N LYS A 165 22.03 -12.21 43.24
CA LYS A 165 21.75 -13.17 44.31
C LYS A 165 22.58 -12.80 45.56
N SER A 166 21.90 -12.55 46.68
CA SER A 166 22.43 -12.33 48.05
C SER A 166 23.17 -13.58 48.58
N ALA A 167 24.04 -13.60 49.61
CA ALA A 167 24.42 -12.69 50.68
C ALA A 167 25.78 -13.11 51.30
N SER A 168 26.38 -12.18 52.07
CA SER A 168 27.18 -12.35 53.31
C SER A 168 28.72 -12.18 53.30
N SER A 169 29.12 -11.08 53.96
CA SER A 169 30.25 -10.87 54.90
C SER A 169 31.70 -10.79 54.40
N SER A 170 32.31 -9.59 54.46
CA SER A 170 33.15 -9.13 55.59
C SER A 170 34.13 -7.99 55.20
N VAL A 171 34.00 -6.85 55.91
CA VAL A 171 35.03 -5.89 56.39
C VAL A 171 35.82 -4.95 55.43
N LYS A 172 35.61 -3.65 55.74
CA LYS A 172 36.18 -2.30 55.43
C LYS A 172 37.71 -2.16 55.76
N PRO A 173 38.52 -1.09 55.44
CA PRO A 173 38.21 0.29 54.98
C PRO A 173 38.95 0.88 53.76
N THR A 174 38.35 1.98 53.27
CA THR A 174 38.81 3.04 52.35
C THR A 174 40.09 3.78 52.82
N PRO A 175 40.80 4.46 51.91
CA PRO A 175 40.71 5.93 51.89
C PRO A 175 40.63 6.59 50.48
N THR A 176 40.40 7.90 50.54
CA THR A 176 39.76 8.83 49.60
C THR A 176 40.73 9.49 48.58
N VAL A 177 40.17 10.08 47.49
CA VAL A 177 40.49 11.42 46.89
C VAL A 177 40.74 11.46 45.34
N THR A 178 39.69 11.91 44.63
CA THR A 178 39.59 12.84 43.45
C THR A 178 39.98 12.46 41.99
N PRO A 179 39.35 13.13 40.99
CA PRO A 179 38.97 12.54 39.69
C PRO A 179 39.91 12.85 38.51
N LYS A 180 39.91 11.92 37.53
CA LYS A 180 40.70 11.97 36.28
C LYS A 180 39.98 12.78 35.17
N PRO A 181 40.71 13.45 34.25
CA PRO A 181 40.18 14.46 33.32
C PRO A 181 39.32 13.89 32.17
N ALA A 182 38.41 14.73 31.69
CA ALA A 182 37.61 14.54 30.48
C ALA A 182 38.48 14.49 29.20
N PRO A 183 38.25 13.57 28.25
CA PRO A 183 38.80 13.66 26.91
C PRO A 183 37.86 14.45 25.98
N VAL A 184 38.39 15.57 25.52
CA VAL A 184 38.29 16.21 24.18
C VAL A 184 37.11 15.82 23.26
N PRO A 185 36.31 16.80 22.78
CA PRO A 185 35.28 16.55 21.77
C PRO A 185 35.92 16.21 20.42
N ALA A 186 35.68 15.00 19.92
CA ALA A 186 36.04 14.61 18.57
C ALA A 186 35.13 15.33 17.56
N VAL A 187 35.70 16.34 16.93
CA VAL A 187 35.23 17.00 15.71
C VAL A 187 34.98 15.94 14.63
N ARG A 188 33.75 15.90 14.10
CA ARG A 188 33.44 15.15 12.87
C ARG A 188 33.98 15.96 11.69
N ALA A 189 34.94 15.38 10.99
CA ALA A 189 35.39 15.86 9.69
C ALA A 189 34.40 15.43 8.59
N ASP A 190 34.31 16.30 7.59
CA ASP A 190 33.93 16.08 6.19
C ASP A 190 32.44 16.07 5.83
N THR A 191 31.85 17.26 5.91
CA THR A 191 30.78 17.72 5.02
C THR A 191 31.38 18.41 3.79
N ASP A 192 31.81 17.66 2.77
CA ASP A 192 32.29 18.26 1.50
C ASP A 192 31.83 17.51 0.24
N ALA A 193 30.62 16.93 0.28
CA ALA A 193 30.05 16.22 -0.88
C ALA A 193 28.91 16.98 -1.60
N PHE A 194 28.68 18.26 -1.30
CA PHE A 194 27.64 19.04 -1.98
C PHE A 194 28.10 20.47 -2.28
N LYS A 195 29.04 20.61 -3.23
CA LYS A 195 29.27 21.87 -3.93
C LYS A 195 28.82 21.73 -5.38
N ALA A 196 27.74 22.41 -5.70
CA ALA A 196 27.19 22.49 -7.04
C ALA A 196 28.16 23.26 -7.95
N ARG A 197 28.60 22.65 -9.05
CA ARG A 197 29.19 23.39 -10.17
C ARG A 197 28.03 23.94 -11.00
N ALA A 198 27.94 25.26 -11.07
CA ALA A 198 27.09 25.97 -12.01
C ALA A 198 27.73 25.91 -13.41
N GLU A 199 26.98 25.43 -14.40
CA GLU A 199 27.28 25.68 -15.82
C GLU A 199 26.20 26.62 -16.35
N LYS A 200 26.66 27.74 -16.92
CA LYS A 200 25.85 28.65 -17.72
C LYS A 200 25.92 28.23 -19.20
N PRO A 201 24.93 28.64 -20.01
CA PRO A 201 24.67 28.09 -21.32
C PRO A 201 25.43 28.84 -22.41
N ASP A 202 25.79 28.14 -23.49
CA ASP A 202 26.06 28.80 -24.76
C ASP A 202 25.36 28.09 -25.92
N THR A 203 24.91 28.95 -26.82
CA THR A 203 23.91 28.74 -27.86
C THR A 203 24.64 28.61 -29.19
N LYS A 204 24.29 27.65 -30.06
CA LYS A 204 23.99 27.94 -31.47
C LYS A 204 23.47 26.75 -32.26
N ALA A 205 22.43 27.07 -33.03
CA ALA A 205 21.72 26.24 -33.98
C ALA A 205 22.57 25.78 -35.17
N LYS A 206 22.15 24.66 -35.78
CA LYS A 206 22.09 24.59 -37.25
C LYS A 206 20.92 23.74 -37.72
N SER A 207 20.09 24.40 -38.51
CA SER A 207 19.01 23.89 -39.34
C SER A 207 19.58 23.03 -40.48
N SER A 208 18.94 21.91 -40.76
CA SER A 208 18.84 21.36 -42.11
C SER A 208 17.49 20.67 -42.26
N ARG A 209 16.64 21.30 -43.07
CA ARG A 209 15.50 20.67 -43.73
C ARG A 209 16.02 19.48 -44.53
N ASP A 210 15.32 18.35 -44.45
CA ASP A 210 15.04 17.63 -45.68
C ASP A 210 13.64 17.03 -45.65
N SER A 211 12.95 17.26 -46.76
CA SER A 211 11.61 16.80 -47.05
C SER A 211 11.75 15.54 -47.89
N SER A 212 11.21 14.41 -47.44
CA SER A 212 10.96 13.30 -48.36
C SER A 212 9.67 12.59 -48.00
N LEU A 213 8.72 12.86 -48.88
CA LEU A 213 7.43 12.24 -49.13
C LEU A 213 7.49 10.70 -49.11
N SER A 214 6.59 10.05 -48.38
CA SER A 214 6.07 8.72 -48.75
C SER A 214 4.80 8.41 -47.95
N THR A 215 3.66 8.49 -48.64
CA THR A 215 2.34 8.00 -48.22
C THR A 215 2.16 6.53 -48.67
N PRO A 216 1.06 5.82 -48.34
CA PRO A 216 0.98 4.86 -47.24
C PRO A 216 0.77 3.41 -47.72
N VAL A 217 1.15 2.42 -46.89
CA VAL A 217 0.67 1.03 -47.08
C VAL A 217 -0.06 0.57 -45.82
N ALA A 218 -1.35 0.32 -46.04
CA ALA A 218 -2.32 -0.16 -45.06
C ALA A 218 -1.95 -1.54 -44.50
N LYS A 219 -1.95 -1.66 -43.17
CA LYS A 219 -2.27 -2.91 -42.48
C LYS A 219 -3.23 -2.62 -41.33
N THR A 220 -4.48 -3.00 -41.60
CA THR A 220 -5.66 -2.99 -40.75
C THR A 220 -5.39 -3.64 -39.39
N LYS A 221 -5.38 -2.84 -38.32
CA LYS A 221 -5.75 -3.28 -36.97
C LYS A 221 -6.96 -2.47 -36.56
N ALA A 222 -8.07 -3.17 -36.35
CA ALA A 222 -9.34 -2.59 -35.93
C ALA A 222 -9.14 -1.78 -34.63
N LYS A 223 -9.33 -0.46 -34.72
CA LYS A 223 -9.63 0.38 -33.56
C LYS A 223 -11.04 0.03 -33.08
N PRO A 224 -11.29 -0.21 -31.78
CA PRO A 224 -12.61 0.01 -31.24
C PRO A 224 -12.78 1.52 -31.11
N ILE A 225 -13.47 2.11 -32.08
CA ILE A 225 -14.06 3.44 -31.94
C ILE A 225 -15.17 3.31 -30.90
N VAL A 226 -15.01 3.99 -29.76
CA VAL A 226 -16.12 4.41 -28.90
C VAL A 226 -16.10 5.93 -28.95
N THR A 227 -16.88 6.50 -29.86
CA THR A 227 -17.16 7.94 -29.91
C THR A 227 -17.99 8.31 -28.69
N GLY A 228 -17.46 9.22 -27.87
CA GLY A 228 -18.19 9.81 -26.74
C GLY A 228 -17.37 10.61 -25.72
N ASN A 229 -16.04 10.56 -25.72
CA ASN A 229 -15.18 11.48 -24.97
C ASN A 229 -13.73 11.31 -25.41
N ASP A 230 -13.13 12.30 -26.07
CA ASP A 230 -11.72 12.28 -26.49
C ASP A 230 -10.73 12.23 -25.30
N ASP A 231 -11.25 12.34 -24.07
CA ASP A 231 -10.49 12.36 -22.82
C ASP A 231 -10.28 10.98 -22.16
N ILE A 232 -10.87 9.90 -22.70
CA ILE A 232 -10.83 8.55 -22.07
C ILE A 232 -10.21 7.51 -23.00
N GLU A 233 -9.05 6.99 -22.62
CA GLU A 233 -8.34 5.91 -23.30
C GLU A 233 -8.61 4.56 -22.62
N VAL A 234 -9.03 3.53 -23.36
CA VAL A 234 -9.09 2.15 -22.82
C VAL A 234 -7.72 1.49 -22.95
N ARG A 235 -7.01 1.34 -21.82
CA ARG A 235 -5.63 0.79 -21.79
C ARG A 235 -5.55 -0.71 -21.65
N LEU A 236 -6.49 -1.31 -20.92
CA LEU A 236 -6.60 -2.77 -20.80
C LEU A 236 -8.01 -3.21 -21.16
N ARG A 237 -8.09 -4.37 -21.80
CA ARG A 237 -9.35 -5.01 -22.18
C ARG A 237 -9.20 -6.52 -22.12
N THR A 238 -10.22 -7.19 -21.58
CA THR A 238 -10.33 -8.65 -21.62
C THR A 238 -11.80 -9.08 -21.59
N SER A 239 -12.05 -10.34 -21.91
CA SER A 239 -13.37 -10.95 -21.79
C SER A 239 -13.26 -12.25 -20.98
N VAL A 240 -14.03 -12.34 -19.91
CA VAL A 240 -14.06 -13.50 -19.00
C VAL A 240 -15.52 -13.85 -18.72
N GLN A 241 -15.91 -15.10 -18.96
CA GLN A 241 -17.28 -15.60 -18.73
C GLN A 241 -18.38 -14.74 -19.40
N GLY A 242 -18.16 -14.34 -20.65
CA GLY A 242 -19.13 -13.53 -21.42
C GLY A 242 -19.20 -12.06 -21.01
N LYS A 243 -18.49 -11.63 -19.96
CA LYS A 243 -18.39 -10.22 -19.55
C LYS A 243 -17.12 -9.59 -20.11
N THR A 244 -17.23 -8.33 -20.54
CA THR A 244 -16.08 -7.56 -21.01
C THR A 244 -15.61 -6.62 -19.91
N TYR A 245 -14.33 -6.72 -19.55
CA TYR A 245 -13.68 -5.88 -18.55
C TYR A 245 -12.72 -4.93 -19.23
N VAL A 246 -12.70 -3.67 -18.79
CA VAL A 246 -11.77 -2.65 -19.28
C VAL A 246 -11.20 -1.82 -18.13
N VAL A 247 -9.95 -1.37 -18.30
CA VAL A 247 -9.31 -0.38 -17.42
C VAL A 247 -9.17 0.92 -18.20
N PRO A 248 -9.97 1.95 -17.87
CA PRO A 248 -9.89 3.25 -18.51
C PRO A 248 -8.77 4.12 -17.93
N TYR A 249 -8.25 5.01 -18.76
CA TYR A 249 -7.29 6.05 -18.41
C TYR A 249 -7.81 7.42 -18.84
N LEU A 250 -7.66 8.44 -18.00
CA LEU A 250 -8.10 9.80 -18.28
C LEU A 250 -6.90 10.58 -18.78
N LEU A 251 -6.99 11.12 -19.99
CA LEU A 251 -5.90 11.85 -20.64
C LEU A 251 -5.71 13.27 -20.07
N ASP A 252 -6.67 13.76 -19.29
CA ASP A 252 -6.59 15.04 -18.58
C ASP A 252 -5.44 15.05 -17.56
N HIS A 253 -4.57 16.06 -17.69
CA HIS A 253 -3.38 16.29 -16.89
C HIS A 253 -3.65 16.65 -15.42
N HIS A 254 -4.92 16.86 -15.03
CA HIS A 254 -5.29 17.15 -13.65
C HIS A 254 -5.63 15.91 -12.82
N ASN A 255 -5.69 14.72 -13.42
CA ASN A 255 -5.98 13.48 -12.69
C ASN A 255 -4.75 12.94 -11.98
N GLN A 256 -4.93 12.50 -10.73
CA GLN A 256 -3.88 11.79 -10.02
C GLN A 256 -3.69 10.41 -10.64
N PHE A 257 -2.44 9.97 -10.72
CA PHE A 257 -2.08 8.63 -11.18
C PHE A 257 -0.95 8.05 -10.32
N TYR A 258 -0.57 6.82 -10.60
CA TYR A 258 0.67 6.21 -10.13
C TYR A 258 1.28 5.38 -11.25
N MET A 259 2.57 5.10 -11.16
CA MET A 259 3.24 4.22 -12.11
C MET A 259 3.14 2.78 -11.60
N GLU A 260 2.83 1.85 -12.49
CA GLU A 260 2.99 0.40 -12.25
C GLU A 260 3.30 -0.26 -13.61
N HIS A 261 4.25 -1.19 -13.64
CA HIS A 261 4.76 -1.79 -14.90
C HIS A 261 5.20 -0.77 -15.96
N GLY A 262 5.74 0.38 -15.52
CA GLY A 262 6.24 1.43 -16.40
C GLY A 262 5.16 2.25 -17.13
N LYS A 263 3.88 2.10 -16.74
CA LYS A 263 2.75 2.88 -17.30
C LYS A 263 2.05 3.66 -16.18
N PRO A 264 1.50 4.85 -16.48
CA PRO A 264 0.67 5.58 -15.53
C PRO A 264 -0.73 4.96 -15.46
N TRP A 265 -1.29 4.88 -14.26
CA TRP A 265 -2.63 4.38 -13.99
C TRP A 265 -3.42 5.37 -13.17
N ASN A 266 -4.63 5.71 -13.64
CA ASN A 266 -5.53 6.62 -12.98
C ASN A 266 -5.77 6.24 -11.52
N ARG A 267 -5.89 7.27 -10.68
CA ARG A 267 -6.38 7.15 -9.32
C ARG A 267 -7.60 8.01 -9.14
N LEU A 268 -8.76 7.37 -9.15
CA LEU A 268 -10.04 8.04 -9.09
C LEU A 268 -10.73 7.75 -7.75
N ASN A 269 -11.49 8.72 -7.26
CA ASN A 269 -12.45 8.50 -6.19
C ASN A 269 -13.65 7.70 -6.74
N TYR A 270 -14.54 7.25 -5.86
CA TYR A 270 -15.66 6.42 -6.27
C TYR A 270 -16.59 7.10 -7.28
N GLU A 271 -16.89 8.38 -7.06
CA GLU A 271 -17.81 9.15 -7.91
C GLU A 271 -17.27 9.30 -9.34
N ASN A 272 -16.01 9.68 -9.48
CA ASN A 272 -15.36 9.82 -10.78
C ASN A 272 -15.20 8.45 -11.45
N SER A 273 -14.89 7.40 -10.69
CA SER A 273 -14.79 6.03 -11.23
C SER A 273 -16.13 5.57 -11.83
N HIS A 274 -17.23 5.86 -11.14
CA HIS A 274 -18.57 5.55 -11.61
C HIS A 274 -18.90 6.34 -12.89
N LYS A 275 -18.64 7.65 -12.91
CA LYS A 275 -18.84 8.52 -14.08
C LYS A 275 -18.07 8.02 -15.30
N VAL A 276 -16.79 7.65 -15.14
CA VAL A 276 -15.95 7.13 -16.22
C VAL A 276 -16.51 5.83 -16.78
N CYS A 277 -16.92 4.89 -15.93
CA CYS A 277 -17.53 3.65 -16.43
C CYS A 277 -18.86 3.92 -17.14
N GLN A 278 -19.70 4.83 -16.64
CA GLN A 278 -20.95 5.21 -17.29
C GLN A 278 -20.73 5.85 -18.66
N GLN A 279 -19.72 6.72 -18.81
CA GLN A 279 -19.36 7.33 -20.09
C GLN A 279 -18.92 6.29 -21.13
N LEU A 280 -18.38 5.15 -20.69
CA LEU A 280 -18.05 4.01 -21.57
C LEU A 280 -19.24 3.07 -21.83
N GLY A 281 -20.43 3.37 -21.30
CA GLY A 281 -21.59 2.50 -21.35
C GLY A 281 -21.40 1.21 -20.53
N MET A 282 -20.64 1.28 -19.44
CA MET A 282 -20.26 0.17 -18.57
C MET A 282 -20.59 0.50 -17.12
N SER A 283 -20.44 -0.48 -16.22
CA SER A 283 -20.60 -0.29 -14.77
C SER A 283 -19.34 -0.66 -14.02
N LEU A 284 -19.15 -0.18 -12.79
CA LEU A 284 -18.08 -0.71 -11.94
C LEU A 284 -18.30 -2.20 -11.69
N ALA A 285 -17.22 -2.98 -11.66
CA ALA A 285 -17.34 -4.41 -11.34
C ALA A 285 -17.88 -4.63 -9.92
N ASN A 286 -18.69 -5.67 -9.74
CA ASN A 286 -19.09 -6.13 -8.42
C ASN A 286 -18.06 -7.15 -7.87
N PRO A 287 -18.10 -7.48 -6.56
CA PRO A 287 -17.23 -8.48 -5.95
C PRO A 287 -17.12 -9.83 -6.68
N ALA A 288 -18.25 -10.39 -7.14
CA ALA A 288 -18.28 -11.69 -7.81
C ALA A 288 -17.63 -11.63 -9.20
N GLU A 289 -17.91 -10.56 -9.96
CA GLU A 289 -17.31 -10.31 -11.27
C GLU A 289 -15.80 -10.15 -11.18
N PHE A 290 -15.33 -9.36 -10.20
CA PHE A 290 -13.90 -9.18 -9.98
C PHE A 290 -13.22 -10.46 -9.51
N LYS A 291 -13.88 -11.24 -8.63
CA LYS A 291 -13.37 -12.56 -8.22
C LYS A 291 -13.21 -13.51 -9.41
N ALA A 292 -14.18 -13.52 -10.34
CA ALA A 292 -14.08 -14.29 -11.58
C ALA A 292 -12.94 -13.80 -12.49
N LEU A 293 -12.76 -12.49 -12.60
CA LEU A 293 -11.64 -11.89 -13.33
C LEU A 293 -10.28 -12.29 -12.72
N ARG A 294 -10.14 -12.22 -11.39
CA ARG A 294 -8.94 -12.67 -10.66
C ARG A 294 -8.65 -14.16 -10.90
N ALA A 295 -9.68 -15.00 -10.78
CA ALA A 295 -9.55 -16.45 -10.95
C ALA A 295 -9.14 -16.87 -12.37
N SER A 296 -9.37 -16.02 -13.37
CA SER A 296 -8.92 -16.28 -14.75
C SER A 296 -7.40 -16.18 -14.94
N GLY A 297 -6.66 -15.58 -13.99
CA GLY A 297 -5.21 -15.34 -14.08
C GLY A 297 -4.78 -14.30 -15.14
N VAL A 298 -5.75 -13.67 -15.82
CA VAL A 298 -5.46 -12.72 -16.90
C VAL A 298 -4.80 -11.43 -16.40
N MET A 299 -5.06 -11.05 -15.15
CA MET A 299 -4.54 -9.81 -14.58
C MET A 299 -3.02 -9.89 -14.39
N GLU A 300 -2.51 -10.98 -13.83
CA GLU A 300 -1.07 -11.24 -13.70
C GLU A 300 -0.42 -11.42 -15.08
N LYS A 301 -1.03 -12.26 -15.93
CA LYS A 301 -0.49 -12.57 -17.26
C LYS A 301 -0.32 -11.33 -18.12
N ASN A 302 -1.27 -10.38 -18.03
CA ASN A 302 -1.28 -9.17 -18.83
C ASN A 302 -0.81 -7.94 -18.05
N GLN A 303 -0.14 -8.11 -16.90
CA GLN A 303 0.44 -7.02 -16.11
C GLN A 303 -0.56 -5.89 -15.81
N TRP A 304 -1.76 -6.26 -15.35
CA TRP A 304 -2.72 -5.30 -14.83
C TRP A 304 -2.15 -4.65 -13.57
N PRO A 305 -2.48 -3.38 -13.29
CA PRO A 305 -2.03 -2.75 -12.07
C PRO A 305 -2.72 -3.40 -10.86
N LEU A 306 -1.97 -4.04 -9.98
CA LEU A 306 -2.48 -4.78 -8.81
C LEU A 306 -1.98 -4.18 -7.50
N GLN A 307 -1.12 -3.15 -7.57
CA GLN A 307 -0.61 -2.49 -6.37
C GLN A 307 -1.68 -1.73 -5.62
N LEU A 308 -2.59 -1.05 -6.34
CA LEU A 308 -3.78 -0.46 -5.75
C LEU A 308 -5.03 -1.32 -5.96
N PRO A 309 -5.96 -1.32 -4.99
CA PRO A 309 -7.28 -1.91 -5.17
C PRO A 309 -8.05 -1.22 -6.30
N TYR A 310 -9.11 -1.87 -6.76
CA TYR A 310 -10.06 -1.29 -7.72
C TYR A 310 -11.33 -0.82 -7.02
N TRP A 311 -11.97 0.21 -7.55
CA TRP A 311 -13.35 0.52 -7.17
C TRP A 311 -14.31 -0.53 -7.71
N GLY A 312 -15.17 -1.04 -6.83
CA GLY A 312 -16.31 -1.86 -7.16
C GLY A 312 -17.63 -1.23 -6.77
N LYS A 313 -18.74 -1.83 -7.20
CA LYS A 313 -20.10 -1.37 -6.86
C LYS A 313 -20.26 -1.15 -5.36
N ASP A 314 -21.13 -0.21 -5.00
CA ASP A 314 -21.50 0.12 -3.61
C ASP A 314 -20.32 0.57 -2.75
N LYS A 315 -19.35 1.28 -3.35
CA LYS A 315 -18.11 1.74 -2.71
C LYS A 315 -17.29 0.61 -2.09
N LYS A 316 -17.34 -0.58 -2.69
CA LYS A 316 -16.45 -1.68 -2.30
C LYS A 316 -15.06 -1.44 -2.87
N GLY A 317 -14.03 -1.61 -2.04
CA GLY A 317 -12.66 -1.81 -2.50
C GLY A 317 -12.48 -3.26 -2.94
N LEU A 318 -12.09 -3.48 -4.18
CA LEU A 318 -11.82 -4.79 -4.76
C LEU A 318 -10.32 -5.04 -4.71
N PHE A 319 -9.90 -5.92 -3.80
CA PHE A 319 -8.49 -6.18 -3.53
C PHE A 319 -7.99 -7.41 -4.29
N ALA A 320 -6.74 -7.38 -4.74
CA ALA A 320 -6.15 -8.50 -5.48
C ALA A 320 -5.81 -9.70 -4.57
N ASP A 321 -5.72 -9.49 -3.26
CA ASP A 321 -5.13 -10.38 -2.26
C ASP A 321 -6.01 -10.68 -1.06
N ARG A 322 -7.21 -10.11 -0.99
CA ARG A 322 -8.13 -10.28 0.13
C ARG A 322 -9.57 -9.99 -0.29
N GLU A 323 -10.50 -10.29 0.60
CA GLU A 323 -11.92 -10.09 0.36
C GLU A 323 -12.26 -8.59 0.26
N PRO A 324 -13.28 -8.22 -0.53
CA PRO A 324 -13.70 -6.83 -0.67
C PRO A 324 -14.18 -6.20 0.64
N ASN A 325 -13.86 -4.92 0.83
CA ASN A 325 -14.20 -4.16 2.03
C ASN A 325 -14.96 -2.88 1.69
N GLN A 326 -15.76 -2.38 2.62
CA GLN A 326 -16.47 -1.12 2.48
C GLN A 326 -15.51 0.06 2.64
N LEU A 327 -15.56 1.02 1.71
CA LEU A 327 -14.76 2.24 1.79
C LEU A 327 -15.65 3.49 1.82
N THR A 328 -15.07 4.62 2.24
CA THR A 328 -15.75 5.92 2.36
C THR A 328 -16.14 6.52 1.00
N GLY A 329 -15.42 6.13 -0.07
CA GLY A 329 -15.57 6.65 -1.42
C GLY A 329 -14.56 7.74 -1.80
N THR A 330 -13.79 8.26 -0.83
CA THR A 330 -12.81 9.33 -1.05
C THR A 330 -11.41 8.83 -1.44
N SER A 331 -11.11 7.55 -1.18
CA SER A 331 -9.85 6.93 -1.57
C SER A 331 -9.63 6.97 -3.08
N LEU A 332 -8.37 7.15 -3.50
CA LEU A 332 -8.02 7.19 -4.92
C LEU A 332 -7.46 5.84 -5.36
N LEU A 333 -8.27 5.09 -6.11
CA LEU A 333 -8.07 3.68 -6.48
C LEU A 333 -8.08 3.49 -8.00
N ASN A 334 -7.73 2.28 -8.44
CA ASN A 334 -7.88 1.86 -9.83
C ASN A 334 -9.36 1.77 -10.22
N VAL A 335 -9.63 1.76 -11.52
CA VAL A 335 -10.98 1.59 -12.08
C VAL A 335 -11.00 0.40 -13.02
N VAL A 336 -11.98 -0.47 -12.83
CA VAL A 336 -12.32 -1.53 -13.78
C VAL A 336 -13.80 -1.45 -14.09
N CYS A 337 -14.11 -1.26 -15.35
CA CYS A 337 -15.47 -1.23 -15.84
C CYS A 337 -15.82 -2.58 -16.45
N VAL A 338 -17.06 -3.01 -16.26
CA VAL A 338 -17.60 -4.27 -16.79
C VAL A 338 -18.93 -4.03 -17.51
N LYS A 339 -19.15 -4.79 -18.58
CA LYS A 339 -20.45 -4.94 -19.25
C LYS A 339 -20.71 -6.40 -19.59
#